data_AF-A0A8C8DIR2-F1
#
_entry.id   AF-A0A8C8DIR2-F1
#
_cell.length_a   1.000
_cell.length_b   1.000
_cell.length_c   1.000
_cell.angle_alpha   90.00
_cell.angle_beta   90.00
_cell.angle_gamma   90.00
#
_symmetry.space_group_name_H-M   'P 1'
#
loop_
_entity.id
_entity.type
_entity.pdbx_description
1 polymer ?
#
loop_
_entity_poly.entity_id
_entity_poly.type
_entity_poly.pdbx_seq_one_letter_code
_entity_poly.pdbx_strand_id
1 'polypeptide(L)'
;MNQMKAFLEKLDLPTKLEIEKYKTLSEHLVPLLERSFNQTLEHGEIPPSWKEAVITVIPKKINSLTCSDYRPISLHNAKVS
;
A
#
# COMPACT_ATOMS: atom_id res chain seq x y z
N MET A 1 -26.15 15.15 2.00
CA MET A 1 -25.44 14.83 0.75
C MET A 1 -24.26 15.75 0.40
N ASN A 2 -24.23 17.02 0.84
CA ASN A 2 -23.16 17.97 0.48
C ASN A 2 -21.91 17.95 1.38
N GLN A 3 -22.03 17.52 2.64
CA GLN A 3 -20.88 17.48 3.58
C GLN A 3 -19.89 16.36 3.25
N MET A 4 -20.38 15.18 2.84
CA MET A 4 -19.54 14.04 2.47
C MET A 4 -18.81 14.25 1.15
N LYS A 5 -19.43 14.94 0.17
CA LYS A 5 -18.77 15.32 -1.08
C LYS A 5 -17.61 16.31 -0.85
N ALA A 6 -17.81 17.33 -0.02
CA ALA A 6 -16.77 18.31 0.29
C ALA A 6 -15.62 17.72 1.13
N PHE A 7 -15.87 16.68 1.93
CA PHE A 7 -14.84 15.94 2.66
C PHE A 7 -13.97 15.09 1.72
N LEU A 8 -14.59 14.45 0.73
CA LEU A 8 -13.91 13.63 -0.28
C LEU A 8 -13.12 14.43 -1.31
N GLU A 9 -13.44 15.71 -1.51
CA GLU A 9 -12.71 16.62 -2.42
C GLU A 9 -11.48 17.26 -1.75
N LYS A 10 -11.47 17.34 -0.41
CA LYS A 10 -10.34 17.85 0.40
C LYS A 10 -9.31 16.80 0.75
N LEU A 11 -9.73 15.55 0.83
CA LEU A 11 -8.82 14.42 0.71
C LEU A 11 -8.44 14.36 -0.76
N ASP A 12 -7.15 14.41 -1.07
CA ASP A 12 -6.61 14.18 -2.42
C ASP A 12 -6.81 12.70 -2.80
N LEU A 13 -8.07 12.25 -2.75
CA LEU A 13 -8.47 10.88 -2.89
C LEU A 13 -8.67 10.63 -4.40
N PRO A 14 -8.01 9.61 -4.95
CA PRO A 14 -8.03 9.27 -6.36
C PRO A 14 -9.41 9.38 -7.03
N THR A 15 -9.54 10.33 -7.95
CA THR A 15 -10.75 10.48 -8.77
C THR A 15 -11.01 9.19 -9.58
N LYS A 16 -12.26 9.01 -10.05
CA LYS A 16 -12.76 7.85 -10.82
C LYS A 16 -11.80 7.27 -11.87
N LEU A 17 -10.90 8.07 -12.45
CA LEU A 17 -9.87 7.63 -13.40
C LEU A 17 -8.85 6.65 -12.79
N GLU A 18 -8.52 6.79 -11.52
CA GLU A 18 -7.58 5.90 -10.83
C GLU A 18 -8.24 4.57 -10.46
N ILE A 19 -9.53 4.57 -10.10
CA ILE A 19 -10.29 3.34 -9.84
C ILE A 19 -10.37 2.48 -11.10
N GLU A 20 -10.60 3.07 -12.28
CA GLU A 20 -10.60 2.33 -13.55
C GLU A 20 -9.23 1.72 -13.86
N LYS A 21 -8.12 2.41 -13.52
CA LYS A 21 -6.77 1.84 -13.66
C LYS A 21 -6.57 0.62 -12.75
N TYR A 22 -7.08 0.66 -11.51
CA TYR A 22 -7.03 -0.51 -10.62
C TYR A 22 -7.87 -1.68 -11.14
N LYS A 23 -8.99 -1.41 -11.83
CA LYS A 23 -9.79 -2.48 -12.47
C LYS A 23 -9.03 -3.15 -13.61
N THR A 24 -8.38 -2.41 -14.49
CA THR A 24 -7.56 -3.02 -15.56
C THR A 24 -6.36 -3.78 -14.98
N LEU A 25 -5.78 -3.27 -13.89
CA LEU A 25 -4.71 -3.97 -13.16
C LEU A 25 -5.18 -5.29 -12.56
N SER A 26 -6.46 -5.37 -12.15
CA SER A 26 -7.01 -6.61 -11.56
C SER A 26 -6.94 -7.81 -12.49
N GLU A 27 -7.07 -7.63 -13.81
CA GLU A 27 -6.99 -8.71 -14.80
C GLU A 27 -5.63 -9.42 -14.77
N HIS A 28 -4.56 -8.68 -14.45
CA HIS A 28 -3.20 -9.22 -14.36
C HIS A 28 -2.85 -9.63 -12.92
N LEU A 29 -3.36 -8.89 -11.94
CA LEU A 29 -3.02 -9.09 -10.53
C LEU A 29 -3.75 -10.30 -9.92
N VAL A 30 -5.02 -10.53 -10.27
CA VAL A 30 -5.82 -11.61 -9.70
C VAL A 30 -5.20 -13.00 -9.93
N PRO A 31 -4.78 -13.38 -11.15
CA PRO A 31 -4.15 -14.68 -11.37
C PRO A 31 -2.82 -14.87 -10.62
N LEU A 32 -2.05 -13.79 -10.44
CA LEU A 32 -0.79 -13.82 -9.70
C LEU A 32 -1.02 -14.02 -8.20
N LEU A 33 -2.00 -13.31 -7.63
CA LEU A 33 -2.39 -13.45 -6.24
C LEU A 33 -2.98 -14.83 -5.96
N GLU A 34 -3.89 -15.30 -6.83
CA GLU A 34 -4.49 -16.64 -6.72
C GLU A 34 -3.40 -17.72 -6.67
N ARG A 35 -2.45 -17.70 -7.62
CA ARG A 35 -1.32 -18.64 -7.62
C ARG A 35 -0.52 -18.56 -6.32
N SER A 36 -0.16 -17.36 -5.89
CA SER A 36 0.67 -17.16 -4.69
C SER A 36 -0.04 -17.64 -3.42
N PHE A 37 -1.34 -17.39 -3.30
CA PHE A 37 -2.15 -17.85 -2.16
C PHE A 37 -2.35 -19.36 -2.17
N ASN A 38 -2.63 -19.96 -3.33
CA ASN A 38 -2.78 -21.41 -3.44
C ASN A 38 -1.46 -22.12 -3.12
N GLN A 39 -0.33 -21.62 -3.60
CA GLN A 39 1.00 -22.14 -3.24
C GLN A 39 1.26 -22.05 -1.73
N THR A 40 0.92 -20.91 -1.13
CA THR A 40 1.04 -20.70 0.33
C THR A 40 0.18 -21.69 1.10
N LEU A 41 -1.06 -21.92 0.65
CA LEU A 41 -2.00 -22.83 1.30
C LEU A 41 -1.55 -24.29 1.19
N GLU A 42 -1.05 -24.68 0.01
CA GLU A 42 -0.59 -26.05 -0.26
C GLU A 42 0.68 -26.41 0.52
N HIS A 43 1.64 -25.49 0.60
CA HIS A 43 2.95 -25.75 1.21
C HIS A 43 3.02 -25.30 2.68
N GLY A 44 2.04 -24.52 3.16
CA GLY A 44 2.04 -23.94 4.50
C GLY A 44 3.08 -22.84 4.71
N GLU A 45 3.67 -22.33 3.63
CA GLU A 45 4.77 -21.35 3.67
C GLU A 45 4.43 -20.11 2.85
N ILE A 46 4.56 -18.92 3.47
CA ILE A 46 4.42 -17.65 2.74
C ILE A 46 5.73 -17.30 2.01
N PRO A 47 5.66 -16.62 0.86
CA PRO A 47 6.86 -16.13 0.17
C PRO A 47 7.78 -15.33 1.10
N PRO A 48 9.10 -15.56 1.08
CA PRO A 48 10.05 -14.84 1.94
C PRO A 48 9.97 -13.32 1.78
N SER A 49 9.72 -12.84 0.56
CA SER A 49 9.55 -11.41 0.26
C SER A 49 8.42 -10.75 1.07
N TRP A 50 7.40 -11.50 1.47
CA TRP A 50 6.31 -10.97 2.29
C TRP A 50 6.72 -10.74 3.75
N LYS A 51 7.81 -11.37 4.19
CA LYS A 51 8.41 -11.16 5.52
C LYS A 51 9.43 -10.01 5.52
N GLU A 52 9.75 -9.46 4.35
CA GLU A 52 10.73 -8.39 4.20
C GLU A 52 10.06 -7.02 4.12
N ALA A 53 10.56 -6.08 4.92
CA ALA A 53 10.17 -4.69 4.84
C ALA A 53 11.37 -3.78 5.11
N VAL A 54 11.37 -2.61 4.46
CA VAL A 54 12.30 -1.53 4.75
C VAL A 54 11.63 -0.55 5.70
N ILE A 55 12.26 -0.26 6.84
CA ILE A 55 11.76 0.74 7.77
C ILE A 55 12.20 2.12 7.27
N THR A 56 11.22 2.93 6.87
CA THR A 56 11.42 4.33 6.46
C THR A 56 10.73 5.25 7.45
N VAL A 57 11.30 6.43 7.68
CA VAL A 57 10.74 7.43 8.59
C VAL A 57 10.03 8.53 7.83
N ILE A 58 8.80 8.86 8.23
CA ILE A 58 8.05 10.01 7.70
C ILE A 58 7.90 11.07 8.81
N PRO A 59 8.27 12.34 8.56
CA PRO A 59 8.11 13.41 9.53
C PRO A 59 6.63 13.73 9.78
N LYS A 60 6.24 13.97 11.04
CA LYS A 60 4.88 14.39 11.42
C LYS A 60 4.59 15.85 11.12
N LYS A 61 5.64 16.68 11.06
CA LYS A 61 5.59 18.12 10.83
C LYS A 61 6.85 18.57 10.06
N ILE A 62 6.78 19.70 9.38
CA ILE A 62 7.86 20.22 8.52
C ILE A 62 9.16 20.43 9.33
N ASN A 63 9.06 20.94 10.56
CA ASN A 63 10.21 21.18 11.45
C ASN A 63 10.35 20.06 12.49
N SER A 64 10.58 18.83 12.04
CA SER A 64 10.82 17.69 12.93
C SER A 64 12.26 17.72 13.46
N LEU A 65 12.44 17.77 14.79
CA LEU A 65 13.76 17.94 15.43
C LEU A 65 14.14 16.77 16.33
N THR A 66 13.17 16.01 16.82
CA THR A 66 13.41 14.86 17.71
C THR A 66 12.93 13.56 17.07
N CYS A 67 13.48 12.42 17.51
CA CYS A 67 13.11 11.11 16.99
C CYS A 67 11.59 10.83 17.11
N SER A 68 10.94 11.31 18.18
CA SER A 68 9.50 11.18 18.39
C SER A 68 8.65 11.96 17.37
N ASP A 69 9.22 12.93 16.65
CA ASP A 69 8.54 13.67 15.60
C ASP A 69 8.40 12.87 14.29
N TYR A 70 9.02 11.70 14.19
CA TYR A 70 8.93 10.82 13.03
C TYR A 70 8.00 9.64 13.28
N ARG A 71 7.36 9.16 12.22
CA ARG A 71 6.61 7.89 12.21
C ARG A 71 7.45 6.86 11.46
N PRO A 72 7.86 5.76 12.10
CA PRO A 72 8.41 4.63 11.36
C PRO A 72 7.27 3.97 10.56
N ILE A 73 7.54 3.70 9.28
CA ILE A 73 6.64 2.97 8.38
C ILE A 73 7.42 1.79 7.80
N SER A 74 6.83 0.60 7.86
CA SER A 74 7.38 -0.60 7.24
C SER A 74 6.91 -0.69 5.79
N LEU A 75 7.78 -0.37 4.85
CA LEU A 75 7.52 -0.46 3.42
C LEU A 75 7.83 -1.87 2.92
N HIS A 76 6.79 -2.62 2.55
CA HIS A 76 6.91 -3.98 2.01
C HIS A 76 7.12 -3.92 0.49
N ASN A 77 7.84 -4.92 -0.06
CA ASN A 77 8.12 -5.02 -1.49
C ASN A 77 8.81 -3.77 -2.09
N ALA A 78 9.57 -3.03 -1.28
CA ALA A 78 10.28 -1.80 -1.69
C ALA A 78 11.56 -2.05 -2.50
N LYS A 79 12.06 -3.29 -2.50
CA LYS A 79 13.27 -3.67 -3.22
C LYS A 79 12.93 -3.83 -4.70
N VAL A 80 13.44 -2.90 -5.52
CA VAL A 80 13.54 -3.08 -6.97
C VAL A 80 14.90 -3.71 -7.23
N SER A 81 14.90 -4.96 -7.68
CA SER A 81 16.09 -5.68 -8.15
C SER A 81 16.43 -5.32 -9.59
#